data_AF-A0A6G8I751-F1
#
_entry.id   AF-A0A6G8I751-F1
#
_cell.length_a   1.000
_cell.length_b   1.000
_cell.length_c   1.000
_cell.angle_alpha   90.00
_cell.angle_beta   90.00
_cell.angle_gamma   90.00
#
_symmetry.space_group_name_H-M   'P 1'
#
loop_
_entity.id
_entity.type
_entity.pdbx_description
1 polymer ?
#
loop_
_entity_poly.entity_id
_entity_poly.type
_entity_poly.pdbx_seq_one_letter_code
_entity_poly.pdbx_strand_id
1 'polypeptide(L)'
;MDEHNIDSLLGKFIAQNSLLASLIRVLPLEGLRALESELHRDVAFGKDFFVAQNCSEQTISSFEWQADANIELVRKALADKEALQSPDAALHWMKERLDPKNER
;
A
#
# COMPACT_ATOMS: atom_id res chain seq x y z
N MET A 1 20.33 -20.38 -0.88
CA MET A 1 19.77 -19.02 -0.92
C MET A 1 20.32 -18.34 0.31
N ASP A 2 21.16 -17.31 0.16
CA ASP A 2 21.93 -16.69 1.24
C ASP A 2 21.02 -15.80 2.11
N GLU A 3 21.11 -15.89 3.44
CA GLU A 3 20.33 -15.09 4.40
C GLU A 3 20.49 -13.58 4.17
N HIS A 4 21.68 -13.15 3.73
CA HIS A 4 21.95 -11.76 3.34
C HIS A 4 21.07 -11.23 2.19
N ASN A 5 20.57 -12.11 1.33
CA ASN A 5 19.70 -11.69 0.23
C ASN A 5 18.28 -11.42 0.72
N ILE A 6 17.82 -12.14 1.76
CA ILE A 6 16.51 -11.97 2.38
C ILE A 6 16.49 -10.70 3.24
N ASP A 7 17.51 -10.45 4.05
CA ASP A 7 17.62 -9.22 4.85
C ASP A 7 17.72 -7.97 3.97
N SER A 8 18.43 -8.05 2.85
CA SER A 8 18.50 -6.95 1.87
C SER A 8 17.15 -6.69 1.19
N LEU A 9 16.39 -7.74 0.89
CA LEU A 9 15.02 -7.63 0.38
C LEU A 9 14.09 -6.98 1.40
N LEU A 10 14.11 -7.43 2.65
CA LEU A 10 13.33 -6.85 3.75
C LEU A 10 13.68 -5.37 3.99
N GLY A 11 14.96 -5.02 3.97
CA GLY A 11 15.40 -3.62 4.08
C GLY A 11 14.88 -2.74 2.93
N LYS A 12 14.84 -3.25 1.71
CA LYS A 12 14.25 -2.55 0.55
C LYS A 12 12.73 -2.39 0.70
N PHE A 13 12.04 -3.40 1.22
CA PHE A 13 10.59 -3.34 1.46
C PHE A 13 10.23 -2.30 2.53
N ILE A 14 10.99 -2.22 3.63
CA ILE A 14 10.76 -1.19 4.67
C ILE A 14 10.96 0.23 4.11
N ALA A 15 12.00 0.42 3.29
CA ALA A 15 12.27 1.70 2.66
C ALA A 15 11.15 2.11 1.68
N GLN A 16 10.62 1.15 0.91
CA GLN A 16 9.47 1.36 0.02
C GLN A 16 8.21 1.77 0.80
N ASN A 17 7.93 1.13 1.93
CA ASN A 17 6.77 1.47 2.77
C ASN A 17 6.88 2.89 3.36
N SER A 18 8.07 3.29 3.80
CA SER A 18 8.30 4.62 4.36
C SER A 18 8.15 5.72 3.30
N LEU A 19 8.64 5.46 2.08
CA LEU A 19 8.45 6.36 0.95
C LEU A 19 6.97 6.45 0.56
N LEU A 20 6.29 5.32 0.44
CA LEU A 20 4.87 5.24 0.12
C LEU A 20 4.03 6.02 1.14
N ALA A 21 4.26 5.81 2.43
CA ALA A 21 3.57 6.52 3.51
C ALA A 21 3.79 8.04 3.43
N SER A 22 4.96 8.48 2.97
CA SER A 22 5.27 9.90 2.78
C SER A 22 4.55 10.48 1.55
N LEU A 23 4.57 9.76 0.42
CA LEU A 23 3.90 10.15 -0.82
C LEU A 23 2.38 10.27 -0.65
N ILE A 24 1.78 9.31 0.05
CA ILE A 24 0.34 9.27 0.30
C ILE A 24 -0.18 10.55 0.98
N ARG A 25 0.62 11.16 1.86
CA ARG A 25 0.22 12.38 2.58
C ARG A 25 0.22 13.63 1.70
N VAL A 26 1.01 13.65 0.64
CA VAL A 26 1.25 14.86 -0.18
C VAL A 26 0.56 14.80 -1.54
N LEU A 27 0.26 13.61 -2.06
CA LEU A 27 -0.33 13.46 -3.39
C LEU A 27 -1.78 13.98 -3.45
N PRO A 28 -2.20 14.70 -4.51
CA PRO A 28 -3.60 15.03 -4.79
C PRO A 28 -4.44 13.76 -5.01
N LEU A 29 -5.77 13.87 -4.99
CA LEU A 29 -6.67 12.71 -5.12
C LEU A 29 -6.40 11.93 -6.41
N GLU A 30 -6.26 12.64 -7.53
CA GLU A 30 -5.93 12.06 -8.83
C GLU A 30 -4.57 11.37 -8.82
N GLY A 31 -3.60 11.93 -8.07
CA GLY A 31 -2.29 11.32 -7.87
C GLY A 31 -2.37 10.01 -7.07
N LEU A 32 -3.23 9.94 -6.06
CA LEU A 32 -3.47 8.72 -5.31
C LEU A 32 -4.18 7.65 -6.16
N ARG A 33 -5.12 8.02 -7.03
CA ARG A 33 -5.81 7.07 -7.95
C ARG A 33 -4.84 6.51 -9.00
N ALA A 34 -3.97 7.37 -9.53
CA ALA A 34 -2.91 6.95 -10.42
C ALA A 34 -1.92 5.99 -9.71
N LEU A 35 -1.54 6.32 -8.47
CA LEU A 35 -0.67 5.47 -7.65
C LEU A 35 -1.28 4.10 -7.37
N GLU A 36 -2.56 4.02 -6.98
CA GLU A 36 -3.25 2.74 -6.79
C GLU A 36 -3.25 1.91 -8.08
N SER A 37 -3.51 2.54 -9.21
CA SER A 37 -3.51 1.89 -10.52
C SER A 37 -2.12 1.36 -10.92
N GLU A 38 -1.05 2.12 -10.63
CA GLU A 38 0.33 1.65 -10.87
C GLU A 38 0.71 0.51 -9.95
N LEU A 39 0.37 0.58 -8.65
CA LEU A 39 0.63 -0.52 -7.73
C LEU A 39 -0.03 -1.82 -8.20
N HIS A 40 -1.28 -1.76 -8.68
CA HIS A 40 -1.92 -2.95 -9.26
C HIS A 40 -1.19 -3.50 -10.49
N ARG A 41 -0.65 -2.63 -11.36
CA ARG A 41 0.17 -3.06 -12.51
C ARG A 41 1.48 -3.70 -12.07
N ASP A 42 2.16 -3.09 -11.11
CA ASP A 42 3.42 -3.59 -10.57
C ASP A 42 3.25 -4.95 -9.88
N VAL A 43 2.12 -5.18 -9.21
CA VAL A 43 1.80 -6.48 -8.60
C VAL A 43 1.61 -7.57 -9.65
N ALA A 44 0.81 -7.28 -10.68
CA ALA A 44 0.59 -8.23 -11.77
C ALA A 44 1.92 -8.58 -12.47
N PHE A 45 2.73 -7.56 -12.78
CA PHE A 45 4.04 -7.76 -13.39
C PHE A 45 5.01 -8.52 -12.48
N GLY A 46 5.09 -8.14 -11.20
CA GLY A 46 6.00 -8.75 -10.23
C GLY A 46 5.70 -10.24 -10.02
N LYS A 47 4.42 -10.63 -9.99
CA LYS A 47 4.01 -12.03 -9.88
C LYS A 47 4.53 -12.86 -11.06
N ASP A 48 4.30 -12.40 -12.28
CA ASP A 48 4.77 -13.07 -13.50
C ASP A 48 6.31 -13.14 -13.54
N PHE A 49 6.98 -12.07 -13.11
CA PHE A 49 8.43 -12.03 -13.01
C PHE A 49 8.97 -13.08 -12.03
N PHE A 50 8.46 -13.15 -10.80
CA PHE A 50 8.97 -14.12 -9.80
C PHE A 50 8.69 -15.57 -10.21
N VAL A 51 7.55 -15.84 -10.85
CA VAL A 51 7.24 -17.15 -11.42
C VAL A 51 8.24 -17.49 -12.54
N ALA A 52 8.50 -16.56 -13.48
CA ALA A 52 9.44 -16.78 -14.57
C ALA A 52 10.89 -17.00 -14.09
N GLN A 53 11.26 -16.45 -12.94
CA GLN A 53 12.58 -16.63 -12.31
C GLN A 53 12.68 -17.91 -11.45
N ASN A 54 11.64 -18.76 -11.40
CA ASN A 54 11.59 -19.94 -10.55
C ASN A 54 11.89 -19.62 -9.07
N CYS A 55 11.42 -18.47 -8.58
CA CYS A 55 11.52 -18.14 -7.16
C CYS A 55 10.69 -19.11 -6.31
N SER A 56 11.06 -19.24 -5.04
CA SER A 56 10.31 -20.11 -4.12
C SER A 56 8.91 -19.55 -3.86
N GLU A 57 7.97 -20.43 -3.53
CA GLU A 57 6.62 -20.03 -3.12
C GLU A 57 6.66 -19.04 -1.95
N GLN A 58 7.58 -19.22 -1.00
CA GLN A 58 7.74 -18.31 0.13
C GLN A 58 8.12 -16.88 -0.31
N THR A 59 9.00 -16.73 -1.32
CA THR A 59 9.36 -15.42 -1.87
C THR A 59 8.18 -14.77 -2.57
N ILE A 60 7.42 -15.54 -3.36
CA ILE A 60 6.22 -15.05 -4.06
C ILE A 60 5.17 -14.59 -3.04
N SER A 61 4.86 -15.39 -2.02
CA SER A 61 3.89 -15.03 -0.98
C SER A 61 4.31 -13.81 -0.17
N SER A 62 5.62 -13.65 0.10
CA SER A 62 6.13 -12.47 0.82
C SER A 62 5.95 -11.20 -0.01
N PHE A 63 6.18 -11.29 -1.33
CA PHE A 63 5.91 -10.20 -2.26
C PHE A 63 4.41 -9.85 -2.30
N GLU A 64 3.54 -10.84 -2.48
CA GLU A 64 2.08 -10.64 -2.55
C GLU A 64 1.55 -9.98 -1.27
N TRP A 65 1.98 -10.46 -0.09
CA TRP A 65 1.59 -9.87 1.19
C TRP A 65 1.99 -8.40 1.31
N GLN A 66 3.21 -8.05 0.90
CA GLN A 66 3.70 -6.68 0.98
C GLN A 66 3.02 -5.75 -0.05
N ALA A 67 2.78 -6.27 -1.24
CA ALA A 67 2.01 -5.61 -2.29
C ALA A 67 0.61 -5.24 -1.82
N ASP A 68 -0.10 -6.21 -1.23
CA ASP A 68 -1.45 -6.01 -0.69
C ASP A 68 -1.46 -4.97 0.43
N ALA A 69 -0.48 -5.02 1.34
CA ALA A 69 -0.35 -4.02 2.41
C ALA A 69 -0.15 -2.59 1.85
N ASN A 70 0.61 -2.44 0.77
CA ASN A 70 0.85 -1.16 0.12
C ASN A 70 -0.39 -0.62 -0.61
N ILE A 71 -1.11 -1.49 -1.30
CA ILE A 71 -2.38 -1.14 -1.94
C ILE A 71 -3.40 -0.68 -0.88
N GLU A 72 -3.50 -1.40 0.24
CA GLU A 72 -4.42 -1.06 1.32
C GLU A 72 -4.11 0.31 1.95
N LEU A 73 -2.82 0.64 2.13
CA LEU A 73 -2.40 1.96 2.60
C LEU A 73 -2.86 3.08 1.66
N VAL A 74 -2.72 2.89 0.34
CA VAL A 74 -3.17 3.87 -0.66
C VAL A 74 -4.70 3.97 -0.66
N ARG A 75 -5.42 2.85 -0.62
CA ARG A 75 -6.89 2.82 -0.57
C ARG A 75 -7.46 3.56 0.63
N LYS A 76 -6.88 3.34 1.81
CA LYS A 76 -7.30 4.04 3.02
C LYS A 76 -7.15 5.56 2.84
N ALA A 77 -6.03 6.00 2.29
CA ALA A 77 -5.81 7.42 2.06
C ALA A 77 -6.66 8.01 0.93
N LEU A 78 -6.98 7.23 -0.10
CA LEU A 78 -7.96 7.59 -1.11
C LEU A 78 -9.32 7.85 -0.47
N ALA A 79 -9.84 6.89 0.29
CA ALA A 79 -11.12 7.02 0.97
C ALA A 79 -11.15 8.24 1.91
N ASP A 80 -10.06 8.48 2.64
CA ASP A 80 -9.91 9.65 3.51
C ASP A 80 -10.00 10.95 2.71
N LYS A 81 -9.32 11.01 1.57
CA LYS A 81 -9.28 12.21 0.75
C LYS A 81 -10.57 12.45 -0.02
N GLU A 82 -11.23 11.39 -0.46
CA GLU A 82 -12.55 11.43 -1.09
C GLU A 82 -13.62 11.92 -0.11
N ALA A 83 -13.61 11.42 1.13
CA ALA A 83 -14.51 11.90 2.18
C ALA A 83 -14.33 13.40 2.45
N LEU A 84 -13.09 13.90 2.38
CA LEU A 84 -12.79 15.32 2.56
C LEU A 84 -13.19 16.22 1.37
N GLN A 85 -13.62 15.66 0.23
CA GLN A 85 -14.11 16.46 -0.90
C GLN A 85 -15.53 17.02 -0.70
N SER A 86 -16.27 16.52 0.29
CA SER A 86 -17.60 17.02 0.67
C SER A 86 -17.66 17.39 2.15
N PRO A 87 -18.19 18.57 2.53
CA PRO A 87 -18.32 18.96 3.93
C PRO A 87 -19.10 17.97 4.79
N ASP A 88 -20.17 17.38 4.24
CA ASP A 88 -21.02 16.43 4.96
C ASP A 88 -20.33 15.07 5.14
N ALA A 89 -19.62 14.61 4.10
CA ALA A 89 -18.84 13.37 4.16
C ALA A 89 -17.63 13.50 5.09
N ALA A 90 -16.98 14.68 5.10
CA ALA A 90 -15.90 14.99 6.03
C ALA A 90 -16.39 14.94 7.48
N LEU A 91 -17.55 15.52 7.77
CA LEU A 91 -18.12 15.54 9.11
C LEU A 91 -18.50 14.12 9.60
N HIS A 92 -19.00 13.27 8.71
CA HIS A 92 -19.30 11.87 9.01
C HIS A 92 -18.02 11.06 9.26
N TRP A 93 -17.05 11.15 8.35
CA TRP A 93 -15.76 10.48 8.45
C TRP A 93 -15.00 10.86 9.73
N MET A 94 -15.01 12.14 10.11
CA MET A 94 -14.37 12.61 11.35
C MET A 94 -15.03 12.01 12.59
N LYS A 95 -16.35 11.83 12.61
CA LYS A 95 -17.07 11.22 13.74
C LYS A 95 -16.72 9.75 13.90
N GLU A 96 -16.64 8.99 12.81
CA GLU A 96 -16.30 7.56 12.87
C GLU A 96 -14.87 7.32 13.36
N ARG A 97 -13.91 8.17 13.00
CA ARG A 97 -12.51 8.03 13.40
C ARG A 97 -12.16 8.57 14.77
N LEU A 98 -12.93 9.54 15.25
CA LEU A 98 -12.73 10.13 16.58
C LEU A 98 -13.61 9.47 17.65
N ASP A 99 -14.48 8.51 17.27
CA ASP A 99 -15.24 7.74 18.23
C ASP A 99 -14.30 6.76 18.97
N PRO A 100 -14.06 6.93 20.28
CA PRO A 100 -13.19 6.05 21.05
C PRO A 100 -13.70 4.60 21.13
N LYS A 101 -14.91 4.30 20.64
CA LYS A 101 -15.41 2.93 20.49
C LYS A 101 -14.88 2.19 19.26
N ASN A 102 -14.24 2.90 18.33
CA ASN A 102 -13.71 2.34 17.08
C ASN A 102 -12.20 2.04 17.12
N GLU A 103 -11.51 2.33 18.23
CA GLU A 103 -10.17 1.79 18.49
C GLU A 103 -10.29 0.35 19.00
N ARG A 104 -10.08 -0.64 18.13
CA ARG A 104 -9.92 -2.06 18.49
C ARG A 104 -8.64 -2.62 17.87
#